data_AF-W4RIV9-F1
#
_entry.id   AF-W4RIV9-F1
#
_cell.length_a   1.000
_cell.length_b   1.000
_cell.length_c   1.000
_cell.angle_alpha   90.00
_cell.angle_beta   90.00
_cell.angle_gamma   90.00
#
_symmetry.space_group_name_H-M   'P 1'
#
loop_
_entity.id
_entity.type
_entity.pdbx_description
1 polymer ?
#
loop_
_entity_poly.entity_id
_entity_poly.type
_entity_poly.pdbx_seq_one_letter_code
_entity_poly.pdbx_strand_id
1 'polypeptide(L)'
;MAILIHGDAAFPGQGIVAETLNLSRLHGYKTGGTIHVIANNTIGFTTESMDSRSTRYASDLAKGYEIPIIHVNADDPEACLMAARLAFEYRRIFGKDFLIDLIGYRRFGHNEMDEPMTTNPEMYVLVHKHPTVKKIYGDKLIDQGAMSEQTRTEIEQKVSTRLTEAYEKVPKKEKEVTNENRYP
;
A
#
# COMPACT_ATOMS: atom_id res chain seq x y z
N MET A 1 0.52 -15.20 13.21
CA MET A 1 0.53 -13.75 13.00
C MET A 1 0.15 -13.51 11.55
N ALA A 2 -0.87 -12.68 11.30
CA ALA A 2 -1.30 -12.33 9.96
C ALA A 2 -1.04 -10.85 9.69
N ILE A 3 -0.75 -10.53 8.43
CA ILE A 3 -0.66 -9.16 7.93
C ILE A 3 -1.63 -9.09 6.74
N LEU A 4 -2.58 -8.16 6.78
CA LEU A 4 -3.56 -7.96 5.71
C LEU A 4 -3.39 -6.56 5.12
N ILE A 5 -3.28 -6.50 3.79
CA ILE A 5 -3.14 -5.25 3.03
C ILE A 5 -4.42 -4.97 2.28
N HIS A 6 -4.89 -3.73 2.35
CA HIS A 6 -6.18 -3.29 1.82
C HIS A 6 -6.00 -2.05 0.96
N GLY A 7 -6.92 -1.81 0.01
CA GLY A 7 -7.10 -0.49 -0.61
C GLY A 7 -8.09 0.37 0.19
N ASP A 8 -7.95 1.70 0.14
CA ASP A 8 -8.79 2.64 0.90
C ASP A 8 -10.26 2.64 0.50
N ALA A 9 -10.57 2.41 -0.78
CA ALA A 9 -11.96 2.29 -1.23
C ALA A 9 -12.57 0.92 -0.85
N ALA A 10 -11.79 -0.15 -0.96
CA ALA A 10 -12.27 -1.51 -0.72
C ALA A 10 -12.49 -1.80 0.78
N PHE A 11 -11.62 -1.29 1.66
CA PHE A 11 -11.67 -1.58 3.09
C PHE A 11 -13.02 -1.21 3.75
N PRO A 12 -13.56 0.02 3.60
CA PRO A 12 -14.89 0.35 4.10
C PRO A 12 -16.03 -0.12 3.18
N GLY A 13 -15.75 -0.41 1.90
CA GLY A 13 -16.77 -0.72 0.90
C GLY A 13 -17.16 -2.20 0.80
N GLN A 14 -16.30 -3.13 1.23
CA GLN A 14 -16.55 -4.57 1.14
C GLN A 14 -17.00 -5.13 2.50
N GLY A 15 -18.24 -5.63 2.57
CA GLY A 15 -18.84 -6.14 3.83
C GLY A 15 -18.05 -7.26 4.51
N ILE A 16 -17.33 -8.07 3.73
CA ILE A 16 -16.47 -9.14 4.25
C ILE A 16 -15.36 -8.62 5.18
N VAL A 17 -14.96 -7.35 5.05
CA VAL A 17 -14.01 -6.73 5.97
C VAL A 17 -14.62 -6.63 7.37
N ALA A 18 -15.83 -6.10 7.49
CA ALA A 18 -16.55 -6.01 8.76
C ALA A 18 -16.81 -7.41 9.36
N GLU A 19 -17.24 -8.36 8.52
CA GLU A 19 -17.43 -9.75 8.93
C GLU A 19 -16.14 -10.35 9.50
N THR A 20 -15.00 -10.13 8.84
CA THR A 20 -13.69 -10.64 9.28
C THR A 20 -13.23 -9.98 10.58
N LEU A 21 -13.39 -8.66 10.73
CA LEU A 21 -13.05 -7.96 11.96
C LEU A 21 -13.87 -8.46 13.16
N ASN A 22 -15.13 -8.84 12.94
CA ASN A 22 -15.98 -9.44 13.96
C ASN A 22 -15.45 -10.78 14.48
N LEU A 23 -14.75 -11.55 13.65
CA LEU A 23 -14.16 -12.85 14.03
C LEU A 23 -12.88 -12.71 14.88
N SER A 24 -12.22 -11.55 14.88
CA SER A 24 -10.88 -11.34 15.44
C SER A 24 -10.71 -11.79 16.89
N ARG A 25 -11.78 -11.76 17.70
CA ARG A 25 -11.77 -12.10 19.14
C ARG A 25 -12.68 -13.28 19.52
N LEU A 26 -13.41 -13.86 18.56
CA LEU A 26 -14.33 -14.96 18.85
C LEU A 26 -13.55 -16.25 19.17
N HIS A 27 -14.08 -17.01 20.12
CA HIS A 27 -13.56 -18.35 20.40
C HIS A 27 -13.71 -19.23 19.14
N GLY A 28 -12.67 -19.98 18.81
CA GLY A 28 -12.63 -20.80 17.59
C GLY A 28 -12.15 -20.08 16.32
N TYR A 29 -12.11 -18.74 16.30
CA TYR A 29 -11.68 -17.96 15.11
C TYR A 29 -10.48 -17.04 15.36
N LYS A 30 -10.29 -16.59 16.60
CA LYS A 30 -9.23 -15.62 16.93
C LYS A 30 -7.84 -16.12 16.52
N THR A 31 -7.04 -15.23 15.94
CA THR A 31 -5.66 -15.50 15.49
C THR A 31 -4.59 -14.82 16.36
N GLY A 32 -5.01 -14.18 17.45
CA GLY A 32 -4.14 -13.43 18.36
C GLY A 32 -3.68 -12.09 17.78
N GLY A 33 -4.57 -11.40 17.08
CA GLY A 33 -4.33 -10.08 16.51
C GLY A 33 -3.70 -10.11 15.11
N THR A 34 -4.32 -9.38 14.19
CA THR A 34 -3.88 -9.13 12.81
C THR A 34 -3.38 -7.69 12.67
N ILE A 35 -2.27 -7.49 11.94
CA ILE A 35 -1.84 -6.14 11.56
C ILE A 35 -2.46 -5.82 10.20
N HIS A 36 -3.28 -4.77 10.16
CA HIS A 36 -3.92 -4.27 8.95
C HIS A 36 -3.14 -3.07 8.43
N VAL A 37 -2.90 -3.04 7.12
CA VAL A 37 -2.32 -1.87 6.44
C VAL A 37 -3.26 -1.46 5.31
N ILE A 38 -3.81 -0.25 5.37
CA ILE A 38 -4.51 0.35 4.24
C ILE A 38 -3.47 1.08 3.40
N ALA A 39 -3.25 0.63 2.17
CA ALA A 39 -2.47 1.36 1.17
C ALA A 39 -3.37 2.48 0.60
N ASN A 40 -3.46 3.58 1.35
CA ASN A 40 -4.41 4.63 1.10
C ASN A 40 -3.84 5.67 0.14
N ASN A 41 -4.17 5.51 -1.14
CA ASN A 41 -3.79 6.46 -2.19
C ASN A 41 -4.89 7.51 -2.47
N THR A 42 -5.94 7.54 -1.65
CA THR A 42 -7.09 8.44 -1.67
C THR A 42 -8.06 8.30 -2.84
N ILE A 43 -7.89 7.28 -3.70
CA ILE A 43 -8.67 7.07 -4.93
C ILE A 43 -8.91 5.59 -5.27
N GLY A 44 -10.18 5.21 -5.41
CA GLY A 44 -10.59 3.89 -5.87
C GLY A 44 -10.94 3.90 -7.36
N PHE A 45 -10.06 3.38 -8.22
CA PHE A 45 -10.21 3.52 -9.69
C PHE A 45 -10.25 5.00 -10.10
N THR A 46 -11.44 5.54 -10.40
CA THR A 46 -11.72 6.97 -10.68
C THR A 46 -12.55 7.63 -9.57
N THR A 47 -13.03 6.84 -8.59
CA THR A 47 -13.91 7.28 -7.51
C THR A 47 -13.11 7.96 -6.40
N GLU A 48 -13.52 9.17 -6.04
CA GLU A 48 -12.90 9.93 -4.97
C GLU A 48 -13.32 9.43 -3.58
N SER A 49 -12.49 9.73 -2.59
CA SER A 49 -12.72 9.38 -1.19
C SER A 49 -14.11 9.78 -0.65
N MET A 50 -14.66 10.90 -1.10
CA MET A 50 -15.98 11.38 -0.67
C MET A 50 -17.15 10.57 -1.23
N ASP A 51 -16.94 9.92 -2.39
CA ASP A 51 -17.93 9.07 -3.04
C ASP A 51 -17.74 7.59 -2.66
N SER A 52 -16.60 7.24 -2.05
CA SER A 52 -16.28 5.85 -1.69
C SER A 52 -16.75 5.44 -0.28
N ARG A 53 -17.05 6.38 0.61
CA ARG A 53 -17.37 6.12 2.02
C ARG A 53 -18.11 7.30 2.67
N SER A 54 -18.86 7.00 3.73
CA SER A 54 -19.61 8.00 4.51
C SER A 54 -18.90 8.49 5.77
N THR A 55 -17.60 8.22 5.91
CA THR A 55 -16.79 8.54 7.09
C THR A 55 -15.52 9.30 6.69
N ARG A 56 -14.85 9.92 7.66
CA ARG A 56 -13.68 10.78 7.39
C ARG A 56 -12.51 9.96 6.86
N TYR A 57 -12.17 8.87 7.55
CA TYR A 57 -11.04 8.02 7.21
C TYR A 57 -11.52 6.68 6.67
N ALA A 58 -10.74 6.10 5.75
CA ALA A 58 -10.99 4.74 5.24
C ALA A 58 -10.97 3.71 6.39
N SER A 59 -10.17 3.97 7.42
CA SER A 59 -10.01 3.14 8.61
C SER A 59 -11.14 3.22 9.64
N ASP A 60 -12.12 4.12 9.47
CA ASP A 60 -13.16 4.36 10.49
C ASP A 60 -14.01 3.11 10.79
N LEU A 61 -14.14 2.16 9.85
CA LEU A 61 -14.77 0.86 10.09
C LEU A 61 -14.14 0.11 11.28
N ALA A 62 -12.82 0.22 11.46
CA ALA A 62 -12.11 -0.48 12.52
C ALA A 62 -12.43 0.04 13.94
N LYS A 63 -12.99 1.26 14.05
CA LYS A 63 -13.42 1.84 15.34
C LYS A 63 -14.54 1.03 15.98
N GLY A 64 -15.44 0.45 15.18
CA GLY A 64 -16.53 -0.41 15.66
C GLY A 64 -16.06 -1.68 16.38
N TYR A 65 -14.78 -2.05 16.23
CA TYR A 65 -14.16 -3.23 16.80
C TYR A 65 -13.06 -2.91 17.83
N GLU A 66 -12.99 -1.64 18.28
CA GLU A 66 -11.99 -1.16 19.25
C GLU A 66 -10.54 -1.46 18.82
N ILE A 67 -10.27 -1.33 17.51
CA ILE A 67 -8.95 -1.51 16.93
C ILE A 67 -8.24 -0.16 16.96
N PRO A 68 -7.03 -0.05 17.55
CA PRO A 68 -6.23 1.16 17.46
C PRO A 68 -5.84 1.44 16.00
N ILE A 69 -5.90 2.71 15.63
CA ILE A 69 -5.61 3.19 14.29
C ILE A 69 -4.46 4.20 14.40
N ILE A 70 -3.45 4.05 13.54
CA ILE A 70 -2.46 5.11 13.29
C ILE A 70 -2.57 5.55 11.84
N HIS A 71 -2.64 6.86 11.62
CA HIS A 71 -2.54 7.46 10.29
C HIS A 71 -1.10 7.94 10.13
N VAL A 72 -0.46 7.57 9.02
CA VAL A 72 0.95 7.91 8.78
C VAL A 72 1.15 8.36 7.35
N ASN A 73 1.97 9.40 7.17
CA ASN A 73 2.33 9.92 5.86
C ASN A 73 3.36 8.99 5.19
N ALA A 74 3.04 8.47 4.00
CA ALA A 74 3.91 7.61 3.22
C ALA A 74 5.18 8.30 2.70
N ASP A 75 5.20 9.64 2.65
CA ASP A 75 6.40 10.43 2.33
C ASP A 75 7.42 10.48 3.48
N ASP A 76 7.07 9.97 4.67
CA ASP A 76 7.98 9.84 5.82
C ASP A 76 8.24 8.35 6.16
N PRO A 77 9.27 7.74 5.55
CA PRO A 77 9.62 6.34 5.80
C PRO A 77 9.99 6.03 7.26
N GLU A 78 10.55 6.99 8.00
CA GLU A 78 10.92 6.78 9.40
C GLU A 78 9.66 6.71 10.28
N ALA A 79 8.70 7.62 10.06
CA ALA A 79 7.41 7.57 10.74
C ALA A 79 6.65 6.28 10.40
N CYS A 80 6.67 5.84 9.13
CA CYS A 80 6.09 4.56 8.71
C CYS A 80 6.72 3.37 9.45
N LEU A 81 8.04 3.37 9.61
CA LEU A 81 8.74 2.34 10.38
C LEU A 81 8.33 2.36 11.85
N MET A 82 8.17 3.55 12.45
CA MET A 82 7.69 3.66 13.85
C MET A 82 6.26 3.16 14.00
N ALA A 83 5.38 3.47 13.05
CA ALA A 83 4.00 2.96 13.02
C ALA A 83 3.99 1.41 12.96
N ALA A 84 4.83 0.81 12.11
CA ALA A 84 4.97 -0.64 12.02
C ALA A 84 5.48 -1.27 13.33
N ARG A 85 6.47 -0.65 13.98
CA ARG A 85 6.99 -1.10 15.28
C ARG A 85 5.93 -1.03 16.38
N LEU A 86 5.19 0.07 16.44
CA LEU A 86 4.11 0.24 17.40
C LEU A 86 3.00 -0.81 17.20
N ALA A 87 2.59 -1.04 15.94
CA ALA A 87 1.60 -2.06 15.59
C ALA A 87 2.03 -3.46 16.05
N PHE A 88 3.29 -3.81 15.80
CA PHE A 88 3.87 -5.08 16.23
C PHE A 88 3.87 -5.22 17.75
N GLU A 89 4.36 -4.23 18.49
CA GLU A 89 4.41 -4.28 19.95
C GLU A 89 3.02 -4.33 20.57
N TYR A 90 2.07 -3.54 20.08
CA TYR A 90 0.69 -3.59 20.54
C TYR A 90 0.09 -4.99 20.33
N ARG A 91 0.22 -5.54 19.13
CA ARG A 91 -0.29 -6.88 18.81
C ARG A 91 0.38 -7.96 19.68
N ARG A 92 1.69 -7.84 19.95
CA ARG A 92 2.44 -8.77 20.82
C ARG A 92 1.96 -8.74 22.27
N ILE A 93 1.69 -7.55 22.81
CA ILE A 93 1.28 -7.36 24.21
C ILE A 93 -0.20 -7.70 24.40
N PHE A 94 -1.08 -7.23 23.51
CA PHE A 94 -2.53 -7.29 23.72
C PHE A 94 -3.22 -8.40 22.92
N GLY A 95 -2.56 -9.00 21.93
CA GLY A 95 -3.17 -10.02 21.07
C GLY A 95 -4.42 -9.55 20.32
N LYS A 96 -4.54 -8.24 20.08
CA LYS A 96 -5.63 -7.57 19.35
C LYS A 96 -5.13 -7.04 18.01
N ASP A 97 -6.06 -6.87 17.08
CA ASP A 97 -5.78 -6.27 15.78
C ASP A 97 -5.26 -4.83 15.95
N PHE A 98 -4.47 -4.36 14.99
CA PHE A 98 -3.96 -3.00 14.90
C PHE A 98 -4.01 -2.53 13.45
N LEU A 99 -4.41 -1.29 13.20
CA LEU A 99 -4.54 -0.76 11.84
C LEU A 99 -3.60 0.41 11.59
N ILE A 100 -2.84 0.32 10.49
CA ILE A 100 -2.03 1.40 9.92
C ILE A 100 -2.74 1.90 8.66
N ASP A 101 -3.15 3.15 8.67
CA ASP A 101 -3.64 3.88 7.50
C ASP A 101 -2.45 4.62 6.88
N LEU A 102 -1.83 4.01 5.86
CA LEU A 102 -0.65 4.52 5.17
C LEU A 102 -1.10 5.44 4.04
N ILE A 103 -1.06 6.74 4.30
CA ILE A 103 -1.62 7.77 3.42
C ILE A 103 -0.54 8.26 2.45
N GLY A 104 -0.77 8.04 1.17
CA GLY A 104 0.08 8.47 0.08
C GLY A 104 -0.74 8.81 -1.16
N TYR A 105 -0.22 8.47 -2.34
CA TYR A 105 -0.84 8.79 -3.63
C TYR A 105 -0.57 7.69 -4.66
N ARG A 106 -1.36 7.67 -5.74
CA ARG A 106 -1.12 6.80 -6.91
C ARG A 106 -0.48 7.63 -8.02
N ARG A 107 0.72 7.26 -8.47
CA ARG A 107 1.51 8.07 -9.42
C ARG A 107 0.92 8.10 -10.82
N PHE A 108 0.36 6.98 -11.27
CA PHE A 108 -0.22 6.78 -12.59
C PHE A 108 -1.73 6.51 -12.46
N GLY A 109 -2.39 6.23 -13.59
CA GLY A 109 -3.77 5.76 -13.63
C GLY A 109 -4.00 4.48 -12.82
N HIS A 110 -5.22 3.94 -12.85
CA HIS A 110 -5.53 2.71 -12.11
C HIS A 110 -4.68 1.53 -12.60
N ASN A 111 -4.48 1.45 -13.91
CA ASN A 111 -3.34 0.78 -14.52
C ASN A 111 -2.43 1.81 -15.20
N GLU A 112 -1.23 1.40 -15.60
CA GLU A 112 -0.19 2.29 -16.15
C GLU A 112 -0.54 2.89 -17.52
N MET A 113 -1.54 2.34 -18.22
CA MET A 113 -2.00 2.82 -19.53
C MET A 113 -3.25 3.71 -19.43
N ASP A 114 -3.88 3.78 -18.26
CA ASP A 114 -5.04 4.63 -18.01
C ASP A 114 -4.62 6.10 -17.88
N GLU A 115 -5.47 6.99 -18.41
CA GLU A 115 -5.33 8.44 -18.28
C GLU A 115 -6.23 8.99 -17.16
N PRO A 116 -5.69 9.23 -15.95
CA PRO A 116 -6.47 9.64 -14.78
C PRO A 116 -6.92 11.10 -14.81
N MET A 117 -6.30 11.98 -15.59
CA MET A 117 -6.70 13.39 -15.65
C MET A 117 -8.09 13.57 -16.25
N THR A 118 -8.62 12.56 -16.94
CA THR A 118 -10.00 12.55 -17.45
C THR A 118 -11.05 12.66 -16.34
N THR A 119 -10.76 12.13 -15.14
CA THR A 119 -11.73 12.06 -14.04
C THR A 119 -11.26 12.79 -12.78
N ASN A 120 -9.94 12.86 -12.52
CA ASN A 120 -9.40 13.50 -11.32
C ASN A 120 -8.28 14.53 -11.67
N PRO A 121 -8.54 15.53 -12.53
CA PRO A 121 -7.52 16.43 -13.05
C PRO A 121 -6.80 17.23 -11.95
N GLU A 122 -7.53 17.76 -10.97
CA GLU A 122 -6.95 18.59 -9.90
C GLU A 122 -5.96 17.80 -9.03
N MET A 123 -6.35 16.58 -8.63
CA MET A 123 -5.49 15.67 -7.88
C MET A 123 -4.21 15.34 -8.67
N TYR A 124 -4.33 15.01 -9.95
CA TYR A 124 -3.17 14.58 -10.75
C TYR A 124 -2.25 15.74 -11.13
N VAL A 125 -2.74 16.99 -11.19
CA VAL A 125 -1.86 18.17 -11.26
C VAL A 125 -0.92 18.24 -10.04
N LEU A 126 -1.40 17.90 -8.84
CA LEU A 126 -0.58 17.87 -7.63
C LEU A 126 0.38 16.66 -7.65
N VAL A 127 -0.12 15.48 -7.97
CA VAL A 127 0.68 14.24 -8.01
C VAL A 127 1.84 14.33 -9.01
N HIS A 128 1.63 14.92 -10.18
CA HIS A 128 2.69 15.08 -11.18
C HIS A 128 3.81 16.02 -10.71
N LYS A 129 3.47 17.05 -9.92
CA LYS A 129 4.44 17.99 -9.35
C LYS A 129 5.15 17.44 -8.11
N HIS A 130 4.54 16.50 -7.41
CA HIS A 130 5.10 15.94 -6.19
C HIS A 130 6.33 15.06 -6.47
N PRO A 131 7.47 15.25 -5.78
CA PRO A 131 8.62 14.36 -5.91
C PRO A 131 8.29 12.95 -5.38
N THR A 132 9.01 11.94 -5.84
CA THR A 132 8.81 10.57 -5.35
C THR A 132 9.34 10.42 -3.92
N VAL A 133 8.73 9.53 -3.12
CA VAL A 133 9.21 9.18 -1.77
C VAL A 133 10.71 8.86 -1.75
N LYS A 134 11.19 8.12 -2.76
CA LYS A 134 12.63 7.83 -2.94
C LYS A 134 13.46 9.11 -3.01
N LYS A 135 13.01 10.11 -3.78
CA LYS A 135 13.70 11.39 -3.91
C LYS A 135 13.63 12.18 -2.61
N ILE A 136 12.44 12.34 -2.03
CA ILE A 136 12.22 13.08 -0.77
C ILE A 136 13.15 12.55 0.33
N TYR A 137 13.13 11.23 0.55
CA TYR A 137 13.92 10.62 1.62
C TYR A 137 15.42 10.58 1.30
N GLY A 138 15.80 10.33 0.04
CA GLY A 138 17.20 10.36 -0.38
C GLY A 138 17.83 11.74 -0.20
N ASP A 139 17.12 12.79 -0.62
CA ASP A 139 17.56 14.19 -0.45
C ASP A 139 17.70 14.52 1.05
N LYS A 140 16.71 14.14 1.89
CA LYS A 140 16.77 14.30 3.36
C LYS A 140 18.03 13.66 3.96
N LEU A 141 18.38 12.43 3.57
CA LEU A 141 19.55 11.74 4.12
C LEU A 141 20.87 12.40 3.70
N ILE A 142 20.93 12.95 2.49
CA ILE A 142 22.11 13.68 2.00
C ILE A 142 22.26 15.00 2.74
N ASP A 143 21.16 15.74 2.90
CA ASP A 143 21.14 17.01 3.65
C ASP A 143 21.56 16.81 5.11
N GLN A 144 21.25 15.64 5.70
CA GLN A 144 21.66 15.26 7.04
C GLN A 144 23.08 14.69 7.14
N GLY A 145 23.78 14.52 6.02
CA GLY A 145 25.10 13.88 5.95
C GLY A 145 25.10 12.39 6.28
N ALA A 146 23.92 11.76 6.37
CA ALA A 146 23.77 10.32 6.63
C ALA A 146 24.01 9.47 5.36
N MET A 147 24.00 10.09 4.18
CA MET A 147 24.23 9.46 2.88
C MET A 147 24.98 10.42 1.95
N SER A 148 25.80 9.88 1.02
CA SER A 148 26.38 10.67 -0.07
C SER A 148 25.62 10.45 -1.38
N GLU A 149 25.70 11.40 -2.31
CA GLU A 149 25.11 11.25 -3.66
C GLU A 149 25.71 10.05 -4.42
N GLN A 150 26.99 9.75 -4.18
CA GLN A 150 27.65 8.55 -4.72
C GLN A 150 26.97 7.28 -4.19
N THR A 151 26.78 7.18 -2.87
CA THR A 151 26.11 6.03 -2.23
C THR A 151 24.69 5.85 -2.76
N ARG A 152 23.93 6.94 -2.97
CA ARG A 152 22.61 6.90 -3.59
C ARG A 152 22.66 6.27 -4.98
N THR A 153 23.56 6.75 -5.83
CA THR A 153 23.75 6.25 -7.20
C THR A 153 24.13 4.77 -7.21
N GLU A 154 25.03 4.35 -6.32
CA GLU A 154 25.45 2.96 -6.17
C GLU A 154 24.27 2.04 -5.77
N ILE A 155 23.41 2.48 -4.85
CA ILE A 155 22.20 1.73 -4.46
C ILE A 155 21.26 1.57 -5.65
N GLU A 156 21.00 2.65 -6.41
CA GLU A 156 20.13 2.61 -7.58
C GLU A 156 20.64 1.67 -8.66
N GLN A 157 21.95 1.73 -8.97
CA GLN A 157 22.59 0.82 -9.91
C GLN A 157 22.48 -0.63 -9.45
N LYS A 158 22.78 -0.90 -8.17
CA LYS A 158 22.69 -2.25 -7.59
C LYS A 158 21.29 -2.84 -7.69
N VAL A 159 20.25 -2.04 -7.44
CA VAL A 159 18.85 -2.47 -7.60
C VAL A 159 18.54 -2.76 -9.07
N SER A 160 18.95 -1.88 -9.98
CA SER A 160 18.74 -2.08 -11.43
C SER A 160 19.41 -3.34 -11.94
N THR A 161 20.69 -3.55 -11.60
CA THR A 161 21.44 -4.76 -11.97
C THR A 161 20.74 -6.02 -11.46
N ARG A 162 20.30 -6.03 -10.20
CA ARG A 162 19.59 -7.17 -9.62
C ARG A 162 18.28 -7.48 -10.36
N LEU A 163 17.54 -6.46 -10.78
CA LEU A 163 16.31 -6.65 -11.56
C LEU A 163 16.61 -7.17 -12.96
N THR A 164 17.65 -6.67 -13.63
CA THR A 164 18.09 -7.17 -14.95
C THR A 164 18.52 -8.63 -14.88
N GLU A 165 19.34 -8.99 -13.90
CA GLU A 165 19.78 -10.38 -13.70
C GLU A 165 18.61 -11.33 -13.40
N ALA A 166 17.59 -10.85 -12.68
CA ALA A 166 16.38 -11.64 -12.43
C ALA A 166 15.56 -11.82 -13.71
N TYR A 167 15.45 -10.78 -14.53
CA TYR A 167 14.75 -10.82 -15.82
C TYR A 167 15.41 -11.80 -16.80
N GLU A 168 16.74 -11.79 -16.91
CA GLU A 168 17.49 -12.70 -17.80
C GLU A 168 17.32 -14.19 -17.46
N LYS A 169 16.99 -14.50 -16.20
CA LYS A 169 16.71 -15.87 -15.75
C LYS A 169 15.31 -16.35 -16.13
N VAL A 170 14.41 -15.46 -16.54
CA VAL A 170 13.06 -15.84 -16.97
C VAL A 170 13.17 -16.53 -18.33
N PRO A 171 12.79 -17.81 -18.46
CA PRO A 171 12.82 -18.50 -19.75
C PRO A 171 11.92 -17.76 -20.74
N LYS A 172 12.42 -17.50 -21.94
CA LYS A 172 11.58 -17.00 -23.03
C LYS A 172 10.60 -18.11 -23.40
N LYS A 173 9.34 -18.02 -22.97
CA LYS A 173 8.28 -18.89 -23.49
C LYS A 173 8.22 -18.68 -25.01
N GLU A 174 8.65 -19.68 -25.77
CA GLU A 174 8.26 -19.81 -27.18
C GLU A 174 6.74 -19.92 -27.20
N LYS A 175 6.07 -18.96 -27.84
CA LYS A 175 4.66 -19.09 -28.15
C LYS A 175 4.51 -20.10 -29.29
N GLU A 176 4.55 -21.39 -28.99
CA GLU A 176 3.84 -22.35 -29.82
C GLU A 176 2.35 -22.19 -29.51
N VAL A 177 1.70 -21.29 -30.25
CA VAL A 177 0.25 -21.37 -30.43
C VAL A 177 0.02 -22.44 -31.48
N THR A 178 -0.03 -23.70 -31.05
CA THR A 178 -0.63 -24.76 -31.86
C THR A 178 -2.13 -24.48 -31.90
N ASN A 179 -2.57 -23.86 -33.00
CA ASN A 179 -3.97 -23.83 -33.39
C ASN A 179 -4.38 -25.25 -33.80
N GLU A 180 -4.63 -26.13 -32.83
CA GLU A 180 -5.26 -27.41 -33.10
C GLU A 180 -6.42 -27.70 -32.16
N ASN A 181 -7.58 -27.78 -32.80
CA ASN A 181 -8.80 -28.47 -32.40
C ASN A 181 -9.68 -27.77 -31.36
N ARG A 182 -10.80 -27.20 -31.83
CA ARG A 182 -12.08 -27.90 -32.14
C ARG A 182 -12.77 -28.33 -30.86
N TYR A 183 -14.04 -27.93 -30.72
CA TYR A 183 -15.18 -28.85 -30.63
C TYR A 183 -16.47 -28.04 -30.86
N PRO A 184 -17.59 -28.72 -31.17
CA PRO A 184 -18.38 -28.62 -32.40
C PRO A 184 -19.29 -27.39 -32.51
#